data_AF-A0A3L6PUW6-F1
#
_entry.id   AF-A0A3L6PUW6-F1
#
_cell.length_a   1.000
_cell.length_b   1.000
_cell.length_c   1.000
_cell.angle_alpha   90.00
_cell.angle_beta   90.00
_cell.angle_gamma   90.00
#
_symmetry.space_group_name_H-M   'P 1'
#
loop_
_entity.id
_entity.type
_entity.pdbx_description
1 polymer ?
#
loop_
_entity_poly.entity_id
_entity_poly.type
_entity_poly.pdbx_seq_one_letter_code
_entity_poly.pdbx_strand_id
1 'polypeptide(L)'
;MADASASSANDQSLPETSSSCLTQATTAAHNFEVINFPLLEGMGLGKFVTSRNFSVGGCHWMIELFPDGDKADSKAHVSAYLSPQGEQAGERVKFSLSILGKDGQVAEQQNGQKN
;
A
#
# COMPACT_ATOMS: atom_id res chain seq x y z
N MET A 1 6.61 -81.25 -2.11
CA MET A 1 7.32 -80.08 -1.57
C MET A 1 6.83 -78.90 -2.39
N ALA A 2 6.08 -78.00 -1.76
CA ALA A 2 5.54 -76.81 -2.42
C ALA A 2 6.52 -75.66 -2.21
N ASP A 3 7.02 -75.06 -3.28
CA ASP A 3 7.78 -73.81 -3.21
C ASP A 3 6.85 -72.68 -3.63
N ALA A 4 6.47 -71.86 -2.64
CA ALA A 4 5.68 -70.67 -2.83
C ALA A 4 6.64 -69.51 -3.11
N SER A 5 6.86 -69.21 -4.39
CA SER A 5 7.55 -67.99 -4.79
C SER A 5 6.67 -66.77 -4.51
N ALA A 6 7.05 -65.98 -3.50
CA ALA A 6 6.40 -64.72 -3.16
C ALA A 6 6.63 -63.69 -4.28
N SER A 7 5.56 -63.21 -4.90
CA SER A 7 5.61 -62.09 -5.85
C SER A 7 5.94 -60.80 -5.09
N SER A 8 7.08 -60.20 -5.42
CA SER A 8 7.45 -58.88 -4.91
C SER A 8 6.37 -57.85 -5.28
N ALA A 9 5.76 -57.25 -4.25
CA ALA A 9 4.85 -56.13 -4.41
C ALA A 9 5.61 -54.98 -5.05
N ASN A 10 5.23 -54.66 -6.29
CA ASN A 10 5.78 -53.54 -7.04
C ASN A 10 5.13 -52.25 -6.52
N ASP A 11 5.69 -51.70 -5.44
CA ASP A 11 5.31 -50.42 -4.87
C ASP A 11 5.84 -49.30 -5.77
N GLN A 12 5.18 -49.07 -6.91
CA GLN A 12 5.50 -47.95 -7.78
C GLN A 12 4.87 -46.67 -7.21
N SER A 13 5.57 -46.06 -6.26
CA SER A 13 5.29 -44.69 -5.84
C SER A 13 5.52 -43.76 -7.03
N LEU A 14 4.50 -43.00 -7.43
CA LEU A 14 4.63 -41.96 -8.45
C LEU A 14 5.60 -40.87 -7.93
N PRO A 15 6.47 -40.31 -8.78
CA PRO A 15 7.37 -39.24 -8.38
C PRO A 15 6.57 -38.00 -8.00
N GLU A 16 6.75 -37.53 -6.77
CA GLU A 16 6.16 -36.30 -6.28
C GLU A 16 6.84 -35.10 -6.96
N THR A 17 6.05 -34.11 -7.38
CA THR A 17 6.58 -32.87 -7.97
C THR A 17 6.18 -31.68 -7.11
N SER A 18 7.07 -30.71 -7.00
CA SER A 18 6.83 -29.46 -6.29
C SER A 18 7.21 -28.27 -7.16
N SER A 19 6.55 -27.13 -6.94
CA SER A 19 6.91 -25.85 -7.53
C SER A 19 6.75 -24.75 -6.50
N SER A 20 7.49 -23.67 -6.67
CA SER A 20 7.40 -22.48 -5.83
C SER A 20 7.33 -21.23 -6.71
N CYS A 21 6.71 -20.17 -6.20
CA CYS A 21 6.70 -18.85 -6.81
C CYS A 21 7.29 -17.84 -5.82
N LEU A 22 8.07 -16.89 -6.35
CA LEU A 22 8.60 -15.76 -5.58
C LEU A 22 7.90 -14.49 -6.06
N THR A 23 7.18 -13.83 -5.15
CA THR A 23 6.57 -12.53 -5.43
C THR A 23 7.50 -11.43 -4.93
N GLN A 24 8.00 -10.60 -5.84
CA GLN A 24 8.81 -9.44 -5.48
C GLN A 24 7.90 -8.25 -5.19
N ALA A 25 8.06 -7.62 -4.02
CA ALA A 25 7.39 -6.37 -3.68
C ALA A 25 8.37 -5.20 -3.78
N THR A 26 7.93 -4.11 -4.40
CA THR A 26 8.68 -2.84 -4.37
C THR A 26 8.11 -1.97 -3.27
N THR A 27 8.94 -1.52 -2.34
CA THR A 27 8.53 -0.64 -1.24
C THR A 27 9.35 0.65 -1.27
N ALA A 28 8.71 1.78 -1.01
CA ALA A 28 9.36 3.06 -0.87
C ALA A 28 8.69 3.89 0.23
N ALA A 29 9.45 4.84 0.79
CA ALA A 29 8.94 5.87 1.67
C ALA A 29 9.05 7.22 0.96
N HIS A 30 7.98 8.03 1.06
CA HIS A 30 7.95 9.37 0.50
C HIS A 30 7.49 10.35 1.59
N ASN A 31 8.31 11.38 1.85
CA ASN A 31 7.99 12.42 2.81
C ASN A 31 7.48 13.66 2.06
N PHE A 32 6.28 14.09 2.41
CA PHE A 32 5.69 15.34 1.92
C PHE A 32 5.64 16.34 3.06
N GLU A 33 6.47 17.38 2.99
CA GLU A 33 6.52 18.45 3.97
C GLU A 33 5.74 19.68 3.48
N VAL A 34 4.81 20.15 4.29
CA VAL A 34 4.06 21.39 4.05
C VAL A 34 4.51 22.45 5.05
N ILE A 35 5.40 23.33 4.59
CA ILE A 35 5.91 24.43 5.40
C ILE A 35 4.83 25.50 5.54
N ASN A 36 4.68 26.05 6.76
CA ASN A 36 3.67 27.06 7.09
C ASN A 36 2.23 26.61 6.83
N PHE A 37 1.89 25.36 7.19
CA PHE A 37 0.56 24.78 7.03
C PHE A 37 -0.63 25.70 7.41
N PRO A 38 -0.59 26.50 8.51
CA PRO A 38 -1.71 27.39 8.85
C PRO A 38 -2.11 28.41 7.77
N LEU A 39 -1.21 28.72 6.82
CA LEU A 39 -1.54 29.59 5.68
C LEU A 39 -2.46 28.94 4.66
N LEU A 40 -2.69 27.63 4.77
CA LEU A 40 -3.61 26.88 3.92
C LEU A 40 -5.01 26.74 4.54
N GLU A 41 -5.22 27.16 5.79
CA GLU A 41 -6.54 27.17 6.41
C GLU A 41 -7.47 28.15 5.68
N GLY A 42 -8.69 27.70 5.37
CA GLY A 42 -9.65 28.51 4.62
C GLY A 42 -9.43 28.52 3.10
N MET A 43 -8.58 27.64 2.56
CA MET A 43 -8.46 27.39 1.13
C MET A 43 -9.78 26.93 0.49
N GLY A 44 -10.64 26.30 1.28
CA GLY A 44 -11.96 25.84 0.92
C GLY A 44 -12.04 24.31 0.79
N LEU A 45 -13.24 23.77 1.05
CA LEU A 45 -13.52 22.35 0.91
C LEU A 45 -13.19 21.80 -0.46
N GLY A 46 -12.58 20.61 -0.47
CA GLY A 46 -12.18 19.93 -1.69
C GLY A 46 -11.02 20.60 -2.43
N LYS A 47 -10.43 21.67 -1.87
CA LYS A 47 -9.17 22.23 -2.36
C LYS A 47 -7.99 21.53 -1.71
N PHE A 48 -6.96 21.27 -2.50
CA PHE A 48 -5.81 20.51 -2.06
C PHE A 48 -4.50 21.09 -2.59
N VAL A 49 -3.43 20.73 -1.89
CA VAL A 49 -2.04 20.84 -2.35
C VAL A 49 -1.47 19.44 -2.56
N THR A 50 -0.45 19.32 -3.41
CA THR A 50 0.11 18.02 -3.81
C THR A 50 1.58 17.90 -3.44
N SER A 51 2.02 16.67 -3.17
CA SER A 51 3.45 16.36 -3.21
C SER A 51 4.01 16.47 -4.62
N ARG A 52 5.33 16.31 -4.76
CA ARG A 52 5.91 15.95 -6.06
C ARG A 52 5.52 14.51 -6.41
N ASN A 53 5.47 14.22 -7.71
CA ASN A 53 5.28 12.85 -8.19
C ASN A 53 6.48 11.98 -7.78
N PHE A 54 6.19 10.75 -7.39
CA PHE A 54 7.19 9.73 -7.09
C PHE A 54 6.81 8.39 -7.72
N SER A 55 7.81 7.54 -7.99
CA SER A 55 7.63 6.29 -8.74
C SER A 55 7.92 5.08 -7.85
N VAL A 56 6.97 4.14 -7.78
CA VAL A 56 7.09 2.89 -7.00
C VAL A 56 6.31 1.80 -7.73
N GLY A 57 6.92 0.63 -7.91
CA GLY A 57 6.25 -0.52 -8.53
C GLY A 57 5.75 -0.24 -9.95
N GLY A 58 6.50 0.55 -10.74
CA GLY A 58 6.10 0.90 -12.12
C GLY A 58 4.94 1.90 -12.22
N CYS A 59 4.41 2.39 -11.09
CA CYS A 59 3.35 3.38 -11.04
C CYS A 59 3.88 4.74 -10.57
N HIS A 60 3.24 5.82 -11.05
CA HIS A 60 3.46 7.17 -10.55
C HIS A 60 2.40 7.52 -9.52
N TRP A 61 2.84 8.12 -8.42
CA TRP A 61 2.00 8.45 -7.27
C TRP A 61 2.22 9.89 -6.85
N MET A 62 1.21 10.47 -6.21
CA MET A 62 1.34 11.70 -5.45
C MET A 62 0.46 11.64 -4.19
N ILE A 63 0.80 12.47 -3.22
CA ILE A 63 -0.02 12.69 -2.02
C ILE A 63 -0.84 13.96 -2.24
N GLU A 64 -2.16 13.86 -2.08
CA GLU A 64 -3.09 15.00 -2.08
C GLU A 64 -3.45 15.33 -0.62
N LEU A 65 -3.25 16.58 -0.21
CA LEU A 65 -3.56 17.06 1.13
C LEU A 65 -4.64 18.15 1.05
N PHE A 66 -5.75 17.92 1.73
CA PHE A 66 -6.92 18.78 1.80
C PHE A 66 -6.97 19.47 3.18
N PRO A 67 -6.54 20.73 3.30
CA PRO A 67 -6.44 21.43 4.59
C PRO A 67 -7.78 21.56 5.30
N ASP A 68 -8.85 21.84 4.54
CA ASP A 68 -10.22 22.04 5.06
C ASP A 68 -11.14 20.84 4.83
N GLY A 69 -10.58 19.66 4.55
CA GLY A 69 -11.32 18.43 4.24
C GLY A 69 -11.68 18.26 2.76
N ASP A 70 -11.91 17.00 2.35
CA ASP A 70 -12.29 16.65 0.97
C ASP A 70 -13.78 16.86 0.68
N LYS A 71 -14.63 16.69 1.70
CA LYS A 71 -16.08 16.61 1.62
C LYS A 71 -16.73 17.28 2.83
N ALA A 72 -18.04 17.49 2.76
CA ALA A 72 -18.80 18.11 3.84
C ALA A 72 -18.61 17.39 5.19
N ASP A 73 -18.52 16.06 5.18
CA ASP A 73 -18.36 15.24 6.39
C ASP A 73 -16.94 15.31 6.99
N SER A 74 -15.95 15.73 6.19
CA SER A 74 -14.56 15.90 6.62
C SER A 74 -14.19 17.37 6.86
N LYS A 75 -15.15 18.30 6.87
CA LYS A 75 -14.94 19.74 7.14
C LYS A 75 -14.13 20.07 8.40
N ALA A 76 -14.19 19.21 9.41
CA ALA A 76 -13.50 19.40 10.68
C ALA A 76 -12.10 18.77 10.71
N HIS A 77 -11.66 18.15 9.61
CA HIS A 77 -10.46 17.33 9.56
C HIS A 77 -9.62 17.61 8.32
N VAL A 78 -8.31 17.61 8.50
CA VAL A 78 -7.39 17.53 7.37
C VAL A 78 -7.50 16.13 6.76
N SER A 79 -7.69 16.05 5.44
CA SER A 79 -7.76 14.78 4.71
C SER A 79 -6.52 14.61 3.83
N ALA A 80 -6.00 13.39 3.73
CA ALA A 80 -4.85 13.08 2.89
C ALA A 80 -5.07 11.77 2.13
N TYR A 81 -4.67 11.73 0.86
CA TYR A 81 -4.84 10.57 -0.01
C TYR A 81 -3.57 10.26 -0.79
N LEU A 82 -3.31 8.97 -1.00
CA LEU A 82 -2.34 8.49 -1.98
C LEU A 82 -3.08 8.27 -3.31
N SER A 83 -2.72 9.05 -4.33
CA SER A 83 -3.42 9.09 -5.61
C SER A 83 -2.50 8.63 -6.75
N PRO A 84 -2.87 7.57 -7.51
CA PRO A 84 -2.11 7.15 -8.68
C PRO A 84 -2.26 8.17 -9.82
N GLN A 85 -1.23 8.31 -10.64
CA GLN A 85 -1.23 9.12 -11.84
C GLN A 85 -1.26 8.22 -13.07
N GLY A 86 -2.31 8.34 -13.91
CA GLY A 86 -2.49 7.57 -15.13
C GLY A 86 -3.34 6.29 -14.98
N GLU A 87 -3.49 5.54 -16.09
CA GLU A 87 -4.43 4.41 -16.20
C GLU A 87 -3.95 3.08 -15.58
N GLN A 88 -2.72 3.02 -15.05
CA GLN A 88 -2.14 1.81 -14.43
C GLN A 88 -2.69 1.51 -13.02
N ALA A 89 -3.91 1.96 -12.69
CA ALA A 89 -4.54 1.81 -11.38
C ALA A 89 -5.15 0.40 -11.15
N GLY A 90 -4.54 -0.64 -11.71
CA GLY A 90 -5.00 -2.03 -11.60
C GLY A 90 -4.29 -2.86 -10.53
N GLU A 91 -3.21 -2.34 -9.92
CA GLU A 91 -2.40 -3.09 -8.96
C GLU A 91 -2.88 -2.91 -7.51
N ARG A 92 -2.93 -4.02 -6.77
CA ARG A 92 -3.19 -4.00 -5.33
C ARG A 92 -1.99 -3.41 -4.60
N VAL A 93 -2.12 -2.17 -4.14
CA VAL A 93 -1.12 -1.52 -3.29
C VAL A 93 -1.48 -1.62 -1.81
N LYS A 94 -0.45 -1.76 -0.97
CA LYS A 94 -0.54 -1.57 0.47
C LYS A 94 0.26 -0.33 0.82
N PHE A 95 -0.35 0.58 1.56
CA PHE A 95 0.32 1.79 2.01
C PHE A 95 -0.12 2.17 3.42
N SER A 96 0.72 2.98 4.06
CA SER A 96 0.45 3.60 5.34
C SER A 96 0.76 5.09 5.19
N LEU A 97 -0.14 5.96 5.66
CA LEU A 97 0.10 7.40 5.73
C LEU A 97 0.30 7.79 7.18
N SER A 98 1.45 8.36 7.52
CA SER A 98 1.75 8.81 8.88
C SER A 98 2.08 10.29 8.96
N ILE A 99 1.51 10.97 9.95
CA ILE A 99 1.84 12.35 10.30
C ILE A 99 3.07 12.31 11.21
N LEU A 100 4.11 13.05 10.88
CA LEU A 100 5.28 13.20 11.73
C LEU A 100 5.16 14.44 12.61
N GLY A 101 5.51 14.30 13.88
CA GLY A 101 5.77 15.40 14.80
C GLY A 101 6.99 16.20 14.39
N LYS A 102 7.20 17.34 15.04
CA LYS A 102 8.31 18.26 14.76
C LYS A 102 9.70 17.65 14.99
N ASP A 103 9.75 16.57 15.76
CA ASP A 103 10.94 15.76 16.06
C ASP A 103 11.17 14.62 15.04
N GLY A 104 10.32 14.52 14.01
CA GLY A 104 10.37 13.47 13.01
C GLY A 104 9.80 12.12 13.46
N GLN A 105 9.16 12.06 14.63
CA GLN A 105 8.52 10.84 15.12
C GLN A 105 7.07 10.76 14.66
N VAL A 106 6.55 9.55 14.44
CA VAL A 106 5.15 9.36 14.03
C VAL A 106 4.22 9.80 15.17
N ALA A 107 3.34 10.76 14.89
CA ALA A 107 2.23 11.10 15.77
C ALA A 107 1.21 9.95 15.74
N GLU A 108 0.59 9.63 16.88
CA GLU A 108 -0.37 8.53 16.97
C GLU A 108 -1.53 8.70 15.97
N GLN A 109 -1.93 7.61 15.31
CA GLN A 109 -2.99 7.60 14.30
C GLN A 109 -4.02 6.52 14.57
N GLN A 110 -5.29 6.83 14.31
CA GLN A 110 -6.34 5.82 14.10
C GLN A 110 -6.34 5.38 12.64
N ASN A 111 -5.98 4.13 12.38
CA ASN A 111 -5.86 3.60 11.03
C ASN A 111 -7.25 3.29 10.43
N GLY A 112 -7.61 3.96 9.32
CA GLY A 112 -8.80 3.66 8.53
C GLY A 112 -8.44 2.78 7.33
N GLN A 113 -8.96 1.54 7.29
CA GLN A 113 -8.77 0.64 6.17
C GLN A 113 -9.84 0.91 5.10
N LYS A 114 -9.45 1.34 3.90
CA LYS A 114 -10.37 1.44 2.76
C LYS A 114 -10.48 0.05 2.11
N ASN A 115 -11.64 -0.57 2.26
CA ASN A 115 -12.02 -1.83 1.61
C ASN A 115 -12.28 -1.64 0.12
#